data_AF-A0A925DVF7-F1
#
_entry.id   AF-A0A925DVF7-F1
#
_cell.length_a   1.000
_cell.length_b   1.000
_cell.length_c   1.000
_cell.angle_alpha   90.00
_cell.angle_beta   90.00
_cell.angle_gamma   90.00
#
_symmetry.space_group_name_H-M   'P 1'
#
loop_
_entity.id
_entity.type
_entity.pdbx_description
1 polymer ?
#
loop_
_entity_poly.entity_id
_entity_poly.type
_entity_poly.pdbx_seq_one_letter_code
_entity_poly.pdbx_strand_id
1 'polypeptide(L)'
;IGAYLNFNTLNNQQIKLKVGISMMSTQKAEENVIREIADWNFENIKNQANLKWEKELKKIEVKGMSEKNSRIFYTAFYHALLCPSDWTGENPVFNYNRPYYEDFLCVWDIFRTVSPLLTLVSTKEHTGMLNTLLDVYQHDGWLADAHSSLQREFTQVGSNTDVLFADAFVKKLKGVDYKLAYEAVKKNATDTSFLNGKVPHAGRVALPFYTKYHYIPVDVNLKITVSRTLEYVYNDFCAWQLAKRFGNKEDIDLFKQRSFWYKNLWDDSLKLMRGKKMDGSWFTPFNPDKSETGPNFYEGHAYTWTYSAPHDVQGLIELFGSKEAFVKSLNKAVSDHYQAFNEPCMLQVYLFVWAGRPDLTQKFVRQATVENFTDSNDGLPGNDDSGTTSAWYLWSRMGIFPVAGQNLYIIGSPSSPETIIHLESGKDVVITAKNASAENIYIQSAKLNGKKYDKAFFTHDDIVNGASFEFVMGAEASGWGSNATPASLTAMIKK
;
A
#
# COMPACT_ATOMS: atom_id res chain seq x y z
N ILE A 1 6.89 25.65 28.00
CA ILE A 1 6.26 25.83 29.32
C ILE A 1 6.11 24.44 29.92
N GLY A 2 6.38 24.26 31.22
CA GLY A 2 6.15 23.00 31.93
C GLY A 2 5.53 23.28 33.30
N ALA A 3 4.92 22.27 33.91
CA ALA A 3 4.36 22.35 35.25
C ALA A 3 4.94 21.23 36.12
N TYR A 4 5.15 21.51 37.41
CA TYR A 4 5.42 20.50 38.42
C TYR A 4 4.33 20.58 39.50
N LEU A 5 3.84 19.43 39.94
CA LEU A 5 2.82 19.31 40.96
C LEU A 5 3.41 18.46 42.09
N ASN A 6 3.26 18.89 43.34
CA ASN A 6 3.74 18.15 44.51
C ASN A 6 2.55 17.82 45.43
N PHE A 7 2.51 16.59 45.93
CA PHE A 7 1.44 16.08 46.77
C PHE A 7 2.05 15.34 47.97
N ASN A 8 1.52 15.57 49.17
CA ASN A 8 1.82 14.74 50.32
C ASN A 8 0.95 13.47 50.25
N THR A 9 1.56 12.30 50.20
CA THR A 9 0.86 11.01 50.08
C THR A 9 1.12 10.12 51.29
N LEU A 10 0.13 9.31 51.66
CA LEU A 10 0.34 8.18 52.57
C LEU A 10 1.12 7.06 51.86
N ASN A 11 1.69 6.14 52.64
CA ASN A 11 2.32 4.93 52.10
C ASN A 11 1.35 4.19 51.17
N ASN A 12 1.79 3.92 49.94
CA ASN A 12 1.03 3.24 48.88
C ASN A 12 -0.24 3.96 48.39
N GLN A 13 -0.43 5.26 48.69
CA GLN A 13 -1.54 6.02 48.13
C GLN A 13 -1.33 6.23 46.63
N GLN A 14 -2.32 5.82 45.82
CA GLN A 14 -2.31 6.05 44.37
C GLN A 14 -2.86 7.44 44.04
N ILE A 15 -2.10 8.20 43.24
CA ILE A 15 -2.59 9.42 42.60
C ILE A 15 -3.11 9.05 41.22
N LYS A 16 -4.34 9.42 40.91
CA LYS A 16 -4.95 9.21 39.59
C LYS A 16 -4.94 10.51 38.80
N LEU A 17 -4.65 10.43 37.51
CA LEU A 17 -4.66 11.54 36.57
C LEU A 17 -5.54 11.19 35.38
N LYS A 18 -6.36 12.14 34.94
CA LYS A 18 -7.08 12.10 33.67
C LYS A 18 -6.52 13.20 32.78
N VAL A 19 -6.26 12.87 31.52
CA VAL A 19 -5.77 13.80 30.51
C VAL A 19 -6.69 13.68 29.32
N GLY A 20 -7.20 14.81 28.84
CA GLY A 20 -7.86 14.92 27.56
C GLY A 20 -7.09 15.88 26.67
N ILE A 21 -7.18 15.65 25.38
CA ILE A 21 -6.58 16.48 24.34
C ILE A 21 -7.67 16.93 23.38
N SER A 22 -7.46 18.09 22.78
CA SER A 22 -8.29 18.60 21.69
C SER A 22 -7.48 19.61 20.89
N MET A 23 -7.69 19.60 19.57
CA MET A 23 -7.12 20.61 18.66
C MET A 23 -8.05 21.81 18.49
N MET A 24 -9.25 21.75 19.07
CA MET A 24 -10.25 22.83 19.02
C MET A 24 -10.03 23.85 20.15
N SER A 25 -9.99 23.38 21.40
CA SER A 25 -9.88 24.25 22.58
C SER A 25 -9.65 23.45 23.86
N THR A 26 -9.25 24.15 24.93
CA THR A 26 -9.19 23.56 26.28
C THR A 26 -10.56 23.12 26.80
N GLN A 27 -11.63 23.85 26.47
CA GLN A 27 -13.01 23.45 26.82
C GLN A 27 -13.38 22.13 26.15
N LYS A 28 -13.06 21.96 24.87
CA LYS A 28 -13.30 20.71 24.16
C LYS A 28 -12.49 19.55 24.73
N ALA A 29 -11.24 19.80 25.14
CA ALA A 29 -10.42 18.80 25.82
C ALA A 29 -11.08 18.35 27.15
N GLU A 30 -11.66 19.28 27.92
CA GLU A 30 -12.43 18.95 29.14
C GLU A 30 -13.69 18.14 28.83
N GLU A 31 -14.45 18.53 27.79
CA GLU A 31 -15.62 17.76 27.31
C GLU A 31 -15.25 16.33 26.90
N ASN A 32 -14.11 16.16 26.21
CA ASN A 32 -13.59 14.85 25.81
C ASN A 32 -13.28 13.98 27.05
N VAL A 33 -12.65 14.54 28.10
CA VAL A 33 -12.43 13.83 29.39
C VAL A 33 -13.75 13.39 30.00
N ILE A 34 -14.73 14.30 30.09
CA ILE A 34 -16.03 13.99 30.71
C ILE A 34 -16.76 12.91 29.92
N ARG A 35 -16.69 12.95 28.60
CA ARG A 35 -17.37 11.99 27.70
C ARG A 35 -16.72 10.61 27.71
N GLU A 36 -15.40 10.54 27.65
CA GLU A 36 -14.68 9.28 27.37
C GLU A 36 -14.18 8.58 28.64
N ILE A 37 -13.88 9.35 29.68
CA ILE A 37 -13.33 8.87 30.96
C ILE A 37 -14.08 9.52 32.13
N ALA A 38 -15.41 9.38 32.17
CA ALA A 38 -16.27 10.00 33.18
C ALA A 38 -15.91 9.57 34.63
N ASP A 39 -15.65 8.27 34.86
CA ASP A 39 -15.33 7.71 36.18
C ASP A 39 -13.82 7.56 36.44
N TRP A 40 -13.41 7.28 37.67
CA TRP A 40 -11.99 7.15 38.08
C TRP A 40 -11.50 5.69 38.14
N ASN A 41 -12.20 4.74 37.50
CA ASN A 41 -11.87 3.33 37.51
C ASN A 41 -10.94 2.96 36.34
N PHE A 42 -9.64 2.97 36.60
CA PHE A 42 -8.62 2.62 35.61
C PHE A 42 -8.81 1.22 35.00
N GLU A 43 -9.16 0.22 35.82
CA GLU A 43 -9.37 -1.15 35.33
C GLU A 43 -10.58 -1.24 34.38
N ASN A 44 -11.62 -0.45 34.62
CA ASN A 44 -12.76 -0.37 33.69
C ASN A 44 -12.33 0.20 32.33
N ILE A 45 -11.58 1.31 32.33
CA ILE A 45 -11.06 1.93 31.08
C ILE A 45 -10.12 0.97 30.34
N LYS A 46 -9.20 0.31 31.05
CA LYS A 46 -8.31 -0.71 30.49
C LYS A 46 -9.10 -1.87 29.85
N ASN A 47 -10.12 -2.38 30.53
CA ASN A 47 -10.96 -3.45 30.00
C ASN A 47 -11.75 -3.01 28.75
N GLN A 48 -12.28 -1.79 28.73
CA GLN A 48 -12.94 -1.23 27.56
C GLN A 48 -11.98 -1.09 26.37
N ALA A 49 -10.74 -0.64 26.62
CA ALA A 49 -9.70 -0.57 25.58
C ALA A 49 -9.35 -1.97 25.03
N ASN A 50 -9.18 -2.96 25.92
CA ASN A 50 -8.95 -4.35 25.51
C ASN A 50 -10.09 -4.91 24.65
N LEU A 51 -11.35 -4.65 25.03
CA LEU A 51 -12.51 -5.10 24.24
C LEU A 51 -12.58 -4.44 22.86
N LYS A 52 -12.19 -3.17 22.74
CA LYS A 52 -12.09 -2.48 21.44
C LYS A 52 -11.00 -3.13 20.58
N TRP A 53 -9.80 -3.33 21.13
CA TRP A 53 -8.72 -4.01 20.39
C TRP A 53 -9.07 -5.43 20.00
N GLU A 54 -9.67 -6.20 20.91
CA GLU A 54 -10.11 -7.57 20.62
C GLU A 54 -11.12 -7.62 19.46
N LYS A 55 -12.04 -6.65 19.38
CA LYS A 55 -12.99 -6.53 18.28
C LYS A 55 -12.29 -6.28 16.95
N GLU A 56 -11.30 -5.38 16.92
CA GLU A 56 -10.57 -5.04 15.70
C GLU A 56 -9.65 -6.18 15.26
N LEU A 57 -8.89 -6.78 16.18
CA LEU A 57 -7.98 -7.88 15.89
C LEU A 57 -8.72 -9.16 15.48
N LYS A 58 -9.96 -9.37 15.94
CA LYS A 58 -10.83 -10.48 15.50
C LYS A 58 -11.29 -10.38 14.05
N LYS A 59 -11.07 -9.27 13.36
CA LYS A 59 -11.38 -9.19 11.92
C LYS A 59 -10.55 -10.18 11.09
N ILE A 60 -9.40 -10.63 11.61
CA ILE A 60 -8.60 -11.70 11.02
C ILE A 60 -8.23 -12.71 12.11
N GLU A 61 -8.72 -13.94 11.97
CA GLU A 61 -8.37 -15.04 12.87
C GLU A 61 -7.36 -15.97 12.20
N VAL A 62 -6.27 -16.29 12.90
CA VAL A 62 -5.30 -17.31 12.48
C VAL A 62 -5.29 -18.48 13.44
N LYS A 63 -5.36 -19.71 12.93
CA LYS A 63 -5.38 -20.95 13.72
C LYS A 63 -4.19 -21.84 13.38
N GLY A 64 -3.67 -22.54 14.40
CA GLY A 64 -2.56 -23.48 14.22
C GLY A 64 -1.19 -22.83 13.98
N MET A 65 -1.03 -21.52 14.26
CA MET A 65 0.28 -20.88 14.36
C MET A 65 0.90 -21.14 15.75
N SER A 66 2.23 -21.10 15.85
CA SER A 66 2.92 -21.08 17.15
C SER A 66 2.60 -19.79 17.91
N GLU A 67 2.78 -19.78 19.22
CA GLU A 67 2.57 -18.58 20.04
C GLU A 67 3.43 -17.41 19.56
N LYS A 68 4.72 -17.66 19.28
CA LYS A 68 5.64 -16.69 18.69
C LYS A 68 5.07 -16.08 17.40
N ASN A 69 4.70 -16.91 16.43
CA ASN A 69 4.22 -16.42 15.15
C ASN A 69 2.86 -15.70 15.27
N SER A 70 2.02 -16.13 16.21
CA SER A 70 0.76 -15.44 16.52
C SER A 70 1.03 -14.06 17.11
N ARG A 71 2.04 -13.92 17.99
CA ARG A 71 2.45 -12.62 18.54
C ARG A 71 2.90 -11.67 17.44
N ILE A 72 3.78 -12.11 16.53
CA ILE A 72 4.22 -11.29 15.39
C ILE A 72 3.03 -10.88 14.53
N PHE A 73 2.14 -11.82 14.21
CA PHE A 73 0.95 -11.56 13.39
C PHE A 73 0.03 -10.51 14.01
N TYR A 74 -0.39 -10.69 15.27
CA TYR A 74 -1.31 -9.74 15.89
C TYR A 74 -0.65 -8.40 16.25
N THR A 75 0.66 -8.36 16.53
CA THR A 75 1.40 -7.09 16.65
C THR A 75 1.43 -6.34 15.31
N ALA A 76 1.72 -7.03 14.21
CA ALA A 76 1.67 -6.42 12.89
C ALA A 76 0.26 -5.93 12.52
N PHE A 77 -0.78 -6.69 12.90
CA PHE A 77 -2.15 -6.25 12.66
C PHE A 77 -2.53 -5.04 13.51
N TYR A 78 -2.10 -4.99 14.77
CA TYR A 78 -2.23 -3.82 15.61
C TYR A 78 -1.59 -2.58 14.96
N HIS A 79 -0.35 -2.68 14.47
CA HIS A 79 0.33 -1.55 13.82
C HIS A 79 -0.37 -1.05 12.55
N ALA A 80 -0.88 -1.96 11.72
CA ALA A 80 -1.61 -1.63 10.49
C ALA A 80 -2.96 -0.90 10.72
N LEU A 81 -3.40 -0.78 11.97
CA LEU A 81 -4.65 -0.14 12.35
C LEU A 81 -4.46 1.19 13.10
N LEU A 82 -3.22 1.69 13.23
CA LEU A 82 -2.93 2.91 14.00
C LEU A 82 -3.07 4.21 13.18
N CYS A 83 -2.64 4.20 11.92
CA CYS A 83 -2.59 5.39 11.07
C CYS A 83 -3.24 5.11 9.71
N PRO A 84 -3.98 6.07 9.10
CA PRO A 84 -4.38 7.38 9.63
C PRO A 84 -5.31 7.29 10.85
N SER A 85 -5.31 8.31 11.71
CA SER A 85 -6.06 8.31 12.98
C SER A 85 -7.38 9.11 12.90
N ASP A 86 -8.39 8.71 13.68
CA ASP A 86 -9.70 9.38 13.70
C ASP A 86 -9.65 10.67 14.54
N TRP A 87 -9.87 11.80 13.87
CA TRP A 87 -9.90 13.15 14.44
C TRP A 87 -11.30 13.78 14.27
N THR A 88 -12.35 12.96 14.21
CA THR A 88 -13.73 13.44 14.02
C THR A 88 -14.12 14.46 15.09
N GLY A 89 -14.40 15.70 14.66
CA GLY A 89 -14.75 16.81 15.54
C GLY A 89 -13.57 17.56 16.15
N GLU A 90 -12.34 17.26 15.71
CA GLU A 90 -11.08 17.89 16.15
C GLU A 90 -10.40 18.71 15.04
N ASN A 91 -11.13 19.13 14.01
CA ASN A 91 -10.61 19.99 12.95
C ASN A 91 -11.11 21.46 13.11
N PRO A 92 -10.24 22.41 13.50
CA PRO A 92 -10.60 23.81 13.64
C PRO A 92 -10.55 24.60 12.32
N VAL A 93 -10.02 24.02 11.24
CA VAL A 93 -9.81 24.68 9.94
C VAL A 93 -11.08 24.60 9.10
N PHE A 94 -11.69 23.42 9.02
CA PHE A 94 -12.95 23.20 8.33
C PHE A 94 -13.73 22.08 9.01
N ASN A 95 -15.06 22.12 8.89
CA ASN A 95 -15.92 21.07 9.42
C ASN A 95 -17.13 20.85 8.52
N TYR A 96 -17.19 19.68 7.91
CA TYR A 96 -18.29 19.24 7.05
C TYR A 96 -19.29 18.31 7.78
N ASN A 97 -19.20 18.20 9.11
CA ASN A 97 -20.04 17.36 9.98
C ASN A 97 -20.06 15.88 9.56
N ARG A 98 -18.91 15.34 9.16
CA ARG A 98 -18.70 13.93 8.81
C ARG A 98 -17.37 13.43 9.40
N PRO A 99 -17.09 12.10 9.36
CA PRO A 99 -15.83 11.57 9.87
C PRO A 99 -14.63 12.33 9.29
N TYR A 100 -13.65 12.62 10.14
CA TYR A 100 -12.42 13.31 9.76
C TYR A 100 -11.23 12.51 10.27
N TYR A 101 -10.24 12.31 9.41
CA TYR A 101 -9.04 11.54 9.72
C TYR A 101 -7.80 12.41 9.51
N GLU A 102 -6.78 12.21 10.31
CA GLU A 102 -5.50 12.92 10.22
C GLU A 102 -4.36 11.90 10.23
N ASP A 103 -3.12 12.36 10.16
CA ASP A 103 -1.93 11.51 10.16
C ASP A 103 -1.85 10.63 8.90
N PHE A 104 -2.25 11.19 7.75
CA PHE A 104 -1.82 10.71 6.44
C PHE A 104 -0.34 11.07 6.26
N LEU A 105 0.53 10.46 7.06
CA LEU A 105 1.95 10.82 7.12
C LEU A 105 2.67 10.59 5.79
N CYS A 106 2.32 9.50 5.11
CA CYS A 106 2.91 9.13 3.85
C CYS A 106 1.96 8.19 3.08
N VAL A 107 1.20 8.74 2.13
CA VAL A 107 0.34 7.91 1.28
C VAL A 107 1.16 6.98 0.39
N TRP A 108 2.39 7.38 0.03
CA TRP A 108 3.35 6.58 -0.76
C TRP A 108 3.65 5.20 -0.14
N ASP A 109 3.58 5.08 1.19
CA ASP A 109 3.74 3.80 1.90
C ASP A 109 2.40 3.05 1.92
N ILE A 110 1.39 3.65 2.56
CA ILE A 110 0.16 2.95 2.94
C ILE A 110 -0.69 2.50 1.76
N PHE A 111 -0.54 3.09 0.58
CA PHE A 111 -1.31 2.67 -0.59
C PHE A 111 -1.00 1.22 -0.98
N ARG A 112 0.21 0.73 -0.67
CA ARG A 112 0.70 -0.57 -1.12
C ARG A 112 0.05 -1.72 -0.40
N THR A 113 -0.16 -1.58 0.91
CA THR A 113 -0.51 -2.69 1.80
C THR A 113 -1.64 -2.37 2.77
N VAL A 114 -1.55 -1.25 3.50
CA VAL A 114 -2.53 -0.85 4.54
C VAL A 114 -3.87 -0.49 3.92
N SER A 115 -3.93 0.43 2.96
CA SER A 115 -5.20 0.83 2.34
C SER A 115 -5.95 -0.36 1.68
N PRO A 116 -5.28 -1.25 0.92
CA PRO A 116 -5.91 -2.48 0.45
C PRO A 116 -6.42 -3.40 1.57
N LEU A 117 -5.74 -3.44 2.72
CA LEU A 117 -6.16 -4.21 3.90
C LEU A 117 -7.44 -3.61 4.48
N LEU A 118 -7.48 -2.29 4.69
CA LEU A 118 -8.67 -1.60 5.18
C LEU A 118 -9.86 -1.73 4.23
N THR A 119 -9.62 -1.79 2.91
CA THR A 119 -10.66 -2.10 1.91
C THR A 119 -11.28 -3.49 2.10
N LEU A 120 -10.61 -4.40 2.80
CA LEU A 120 -11.12 -5.74 3.09
C LEU A 120 -11.78 -5.84 4.47
N VAL A 121 -11.15 -5.27 5.51
CA VAL A 121 -11.55 -5.53 6.91
C VAL A 121 -12.15 -4.33 7.65
N SER A 122 -12.02 -3.11 7.12
CA SER A 122 -12.43 -1.86 7.79
C SER A 122 -13.00 -0.86 6.77
N THR A 123 -14.00 -1.29 6.01
CA THR A 123 -14.47 -0.54 4.83
C THR A 123 -15.14 0.78 5.20
N LYS A 124 -15.78 0.86 6.37
CA LYS A 124 -16.36 2.11 6.90
C LYS A 124 -15.30 3.14 7.22
N GLU A 125 -14.29 2.75 7.99
CA GLU A 125 -13.19 3.64 8.37
C GLU A 125 -12.42 4.09 7.12
N HIS A 126 -12.12 3.16 6.20
CA HIS A 126 -11.44 3.50 4.95
C HIS A 126 -12.25 4.47 4.08
N THR A 127 -13.57 4.28 4.00
CA THR A 127 -14.46 5.23 3.29
C THR A 127 -14.41 6.61 3.95
N GLY A 128 -14.38 6.68 5.28
CA GLY A 128 -14.19 7.92 6.02
C GLY A 128 -12.85 8.60 5.68
N MET A 129 -11.75 7.84 5.67
CA MET A 129 -10.42 8.35 5.29
C MET A 129 -10.39 8.92 3.86
N LEU A 130 -10.97 8.20 2.89
CA LEU A 130 -11.06 8.65 1.50
C LEU A 130 -11.89 9.92 1.36
N ASN A 131 -13.00 10.02 2.08
CA ASN A 131 -13.81 11.23 2.09
C ASN A 131 -13.06 12.40 2.75
N THR A 132 -12.30 12.18 3.82
CA THR A 132 -11.43 13.25 4.38
C THR A 132 -10.45 13.80 3.35
N LEU A 133 -9.84 12.95 2.53
CA LEU A 133 -8.95 13.44 1.47
C LEU A 133 -9.70 14.28 0.42
N LEU A 134 -10.99 13.98 0.16
CA LEU A 134 -11.85 14.84 -0.66
C LEU A 134 -12.21 16.16 0.05
N ASP A 135 -12.39 16.15 1.37
CA ASP A 135 -12.64 17.37 2.17
C ASP A 135 -11.44 18.30 2.12
N VAL A 136 -10.25 17.75 2.28
CA VAL A 136 -8.96 18.44 2.09
C VAL A 136 -8.92 19.00 0.66
N TYR A 137 -9.23 18.22 -0.37
CA TYR A 137 -9.28 18.74 -1.74
C TYR A 137 -10.28 19.89 -1.92
N GLN A 138 -11.48 19.81 -1.34
CA GLN A 138 -12.49 20.87 -1.45
C GLN A 138 -12.06 22.15 -0.73
N HIS A 139 -11.41 22.03 0.43
CA HIS A 139 -10.93 23.16 1.21
C HIS A 139 -9.67 23.80 0.60
N ASP A 140 -8.67 22.98 0.30
CA ASP A 140 -7.34 23.41 -0.13
C ASP A 140 -7.20 23.57 -1.65
N GLY A 141 -8.14 23.01 -2.40
CA GLY A 141 -8.13 22.95 -3.86
C GLY A 141 -7.24 21.86 -4.46
N TRP A 142 -6.54 21.06 -3.65
CA TRP A 142 -5.61 20.02 -4.11
C TRP A 142 -5.66 18.78 -3.21
N LEU A 143 -5.53 17.60 -3.83
CA LEU A 143 -5.37 16.36 -3.07
C LEU A 143 -3.98 16.34 -2.42
N ALA A 144 -3.95 15.84 -1.19
CA ALA A 144 -2.74 15.72 -0.41
C ALA A 144 -2.22 14.28 -0.47
N ASP A 145 -0.92 14.11 -0.74
CA ASP A 145 -0.25 12.81 -0.58
C ASP A 145 0.40 12.63 0.80
N ALA A 146 0.47 13.73 1.55
CA ALA A 146 0.73 13.75 2.97
C ALA A 146 -0.11 14.88 3.60
N HIS A 147 -0.86 14.56 4.65
CA HIS A 147 -1.64 15.51 5.42
C HIS A 147 -1.54 15.14 6.90
N SER A 148 -1.00 16.05 7.69
CA SER A 148 -0.85 15.88 9.14
C SER A 148 -0.83 17.24 9.81
N SER A 149 -1.09 17.29 11.11
CA SER A 149 -1.10 18.56 11.85
C SER A 149 -1.99 19.64 11.20
N LEU A 150 -3.13 19.22 10.61
CA LEU A 150 -4.12 20.08 9.95
C LEU A 150 -3.62 20.79 8.68
N GLN A 151 -2.56 20.29 8.04
CA GLN A 151 -2.02 20.86 6.80
C GLN A 151 -1.41 19.80 5.89
N ARG A 152 -1.22 20.17 4.61
CA ARG A 152 -0.44 19.37 3.66
C ARG A 152 1.05 19.40 4.02
N GLU A 153 1.69 18.24 3.95
CA GLU A 153 3.10 18.06 4.24
C GLU A 153 3.91 17.70 2.99
N PHE A 154 5.24 17.61 3.15
CA PHE A 154 6.12 17.15 2.10
C PHE A 154 5.76 15.72 1.64
N THR A 155 5.67 15.55 0.33
CA THR A 155 5.40 14.27 -0.32
C THR A 155 6.70 13.60 -0.75
N GLN A 156 6.73 12.27 -0.77
CA GLN A 156 7.81 11.44 -1.32
C GLN A 156 7.81 11.54 -2.86
N VAL A 157 7.52 10.44 -3.56
CA VAL A 157 7.41 10.38 -5.01
C VAL A 157 6.00 9.98 -5.42
N GLY A 158 5.46 10.61 -6.47
CA GLY A 158 4.12 10.30 -6.96
C GLY A 158 3.03 11.27 -6.48
N SER A 159 1.79 10.96 -6.88
CA SER A 159 0.54 11.47 -6.33
C SER A 159 -0.33 10.25 -5.97
N ASN A 160 0.08 9.51 -4.95
CA ASN A 160 -0.35 8.14 -4.67
C ASN A 160 -1.76 8.03 -4.08
N THR A 161 -2.35 9.14 -3.64
CA THR A 161 -3.77 9.24 -3.34
C THR A 161 -4.64 8.87 -4.56
N ASP A 162 -4.11 9.08 -5.78
CA ASP A 162 -4.71 8.57 -7.02
C ASP A 162 -4.91 7.05 -6.97
N VAL A 163 -3.98 6.32 -6.35
CA VAL A 163 -4.03 4.84 -6.19
C VAL A 163 -5.09 4.44 -5.17
N LEU A 164 -5.21 5.16 -4.04
CA LEU A 164 -6.23 4.88 -3.03
C LEU A 164 -7.65 4.93 -3.64
N PHE A 165 -7.95 6.00 -4.38
CA PHE A 165 -9.26 6.16 -5.03
C PHE A 165 -9.49 5.14 -6.14
N ALA A 166 -8.47 4.85 -6.96
CA ALA A 166 -8.59 3.83 -8.00
C ALA A 166 -8.81 2.44 -7.39
N ASP A 167 -8.11 2.08 -6.31
CA ASP A 167 -8.26 0.79 -5.62
C ASP A 167 -9.68 0.62 -5.08
N ALA A 168 -10.15 1.62 -4.33
CA ALA A 168 -11.51 1.64 -3.80
C ALA A 168 -12.56 1.56 -4.91
N PHE A 169 -12.36 2.30 -6.02
CA PHE A 169 -13.28 2.33 -7.15
C PHE A 169 -13.39 0.96 -7.85
N VAL A 170 -12.26 0.33 -8.19
CA VAL A 170 -12.27 -0.95 -8.92
C VAL A 170 -12.73 -2.10 -8.04
N LYS A 171 -12.60 -1.98 -6.71
CA LYS A 171 -13.14 -2.90 -5.71
C LYS A 171 -14.56 -2.54 -5.25
N LYS A 172 -15.16 -1.49 -5.84
CA LYS A 172 -16.57 -1.09 -5.66
C LYS A 172 -16.93 -0.70 -4.22
N LEU A 173 -15.97 -0.13 -3.48
CA LEU A 173 -16.21 0.43 -2.16
C LEU A 173 -17.34 1.48 -2.24
N LYS A 174 -18.19 1.54 -1.21
CA LYS A 174 -19.40 2.39 -1.20
C LYS A 174 -19.15 3.65 -0.37
N GLY A 175 -19.90 4.71 -0.66
CA GLY A 175 -19.88 5.94 0.15
C GLY A 175 -18.77 6.94 -0.19
N VAL A 176 -18.03 6.73 -1.28
CA VAL A 176 -17.04 7.68 -1.82
C VAL A 176 -17.63 8.41 -3.03
N ASP A 177 -17.47 9.73 -3.11
CA ASP A 177 -17.79 10.50 -4.31
C ASP A 177 -16.69 10.33 -5.37
N TYR A 178 -16.79 9.26 -6.15
CA TYR A 178 -15.81 8.97 -7.18
C TYR A 178 -15.77 9.96 -8.34
N LYS A 179 -16.83 10.76 -8.53
CA LYS A 179 -16.81 11.83 -9.53
C LYS A 179 -15.91 12.96 -9.04
N LEU A 180 -16.11 13.41 -7.79
CA LEU A 180 -15.24 14.40 -7.16
C LEU A 180 -13.79 13.88 -7.05
N ALA A 181 -13.62 12.61 -6.68
CA ALA A 181 -12.29 11.98 -6.65
C ALA A 181 -11.61 12.03 -8.01
N TYR A 182 -12.33 11.74 -9.10
CA TYR A 182 -11.78 11.84 -10.45
C TYR A 182 -11.39 13.28 -10.82
N GLU A 183 -12.23 14.27 -10.50
CA GLU A 183 -11.92 15.69 -10.73
C GLU A 183 -10.61 16.09 -10.01
N ALA A 184 -10.45 15.63 -8.78
CA ALA A 184 -9.28 15.89 -7.96
C ALA A 184 -8.00 15.19 -8.46
N VAL A 185 -8.10 13.90 -8.79
CA VAL A 185 -7.01 13.10 -9.39
C VAL A 185 -6.57 13.70 -10.73
N LYS A 186 -7.52 14.06 -11.60
CA LYS A 186 -7.22 14.72 -12.88
C LYS A 186 -6.47 16.04 -12.65
N LYS A 187 -6.88 16.84 -11.66
CA LYS A 187 -6.20 18.10 -11.33
C LYS A 187 -4.74 17.86 -10.92
N ASN A 188 -4.47 16.93 -10.00
CA ASN A 188 -3.11 16.54 -9.62
C ASN A 188 -2.23 16.18 -10.83
N ALA A 189 -2.80 15.47 -11.81
CA ALA A 189 -2.08 14.94 -12.97
C ALA A 189 -1.90 15.93 -14.14
N THR A 190 -2.61 17.06 -14.15
CA THR A 190 -2.70 17.94 -15.35
C THR A 190 -2.54 19.43 -15.07
N ASP A 191 -2.87 19.90 -13.87
CA ASP A 191 -2.86 21.32 -13.52
C ASP A 191 -1.49 21.71 -12.96
N THR A 192 -0.96 22.85 -13.42
CA THR A 192 0.35 23.39 -13.02
C THR A 192 0.24 24.71 -12.24
N SER A 193 -0.97 25.15 -11.90
CA SER A 193 -1.22 26.42 -11.22
C SER A 193 -0.60 26.51 -9.82
N PHE A 194 -0.28 25.37 -9.19
CA PHE A 194 0.48 25.30 -7.94
C PHE A 194 1.89 25.91 -8.08
N LEU A 195 2.49 25.88 -9.28
CA LEU A 195 3.83 26.45 -9.55
C LEU A 195 3.87 27.97 -9.38
N ASN A 196 2.72 28.64 -9.34
CA ASN A 196 2.63 30.08 -9.07
C ASN A 196 2.80 30.41 -7.57
N GLY A 197 3.21 29.45 -6.74
CA GLY A 197 3.59 29.65 -5.34
C GLY A 197 2.42 29.77 -4.36
N LYS A 198 1.19 29.47 -4.81
CA LYS A 198 -0.01 29.64 -3.98
C LYS A 198 -0.35 28.43 -3.12
N VAL A 199 0.18 27.25 -3.46
CA VAL A 199 -0.18 25.99 -2.80
C VAL A 199 1.08 25.10 -2.68
N PRO A 200 1.74 25.04 -1.51
CA PRO A 200 2.87 24.15 -1.32
C PRO A 200 2.42 22.68 -1.34
N HIS A 201 3.32 21.81 -1.80
CA HIS A 201 3.17 20.34 -1.83
C HIS A 201 1.93 19.84 -2.60
N ALA A 202 1.49 20.61 -3.58
CA ALA A 202 0.33 20.28 -4.41
C ALA A 202 0.74 19.75 -5.79
N GLY A 203 -0.09 18.85 -6.33
CA GLY A 203 0.05 18.31 -7.67
C GLY A 203 1.36 17.56 -7.89
N ARG A 204 1.69 17.34 -9.16
CA ARG A 204 2.89 16.60 -9.56
C ARG A 204 4.08 17.52 -9.78
N VAL A 205 5.09 17.41 -8.92
CA VAL A 205 6.39 18.09 -9.08
C VAL A 205 6.99 17.79 -10.46
N ALA A 206 7.50 18.82 -11.15
CA ALA A 206 8.07 18.77 -12.49
C ALA A 206 7.12 18.25 -13.59
N LEU A 207 5.80 18.41 -13.41
CA LEU A 207 4.80 18.05 -14.42
C LEU A 207 5.09 18.62 -15.82
N PRO A 208 5.50 19.89 -16.02
CA PRO A 208 5.83 20.40 -17.36
C PRO A 208 6.92 19.60 -18.09
N PHE A 209 7.92 19.10 -17.35
CA PHE A 209 8.97 18.25 -17.91
C PHE A 209 8.44 16.85 -18.21
N TYR A 210 7.69 16.26 -17.28
CA TYR A 210 7.04 14.96 -17.46
C TYR A 210 6.15 14.95 -18.71
N THR A 211 5.33 15.98 -18.92
CA THR A 211 4.45 16.08 -20.10
C THR A 211 5.21 16.35 -21.40
N LYS A 212 6.29 17.13 -21.36
CA LYS A 212 7.06 17.49 -22.56
C LYS A 212 7.96 16.36 -23.05
N TYR A 213 8.64 15.68 -22.13
CA TYR A 213 9.66 14.67 -22.46
C TYR A 213 9.14 13.23 -22.29
N HIS A 214 7.95 13.06 -21.71
CA HIS A 214 7.37 11.75 -21.37
C HIS A 214 8.19 10.98 -20.32
N TYR A 215 8.99 11.72 -19.55
CA TYR A 215 9.72 11.34 -18.34
C TYR A 215 10.23 12.64 -17.69
N ILE A 216 10.67 12.58 -16.45
CA ILE A 216 11.36 13.71 -15.81
C ILE A 216 12.86 13.56 -16.09
N PRO A 217 13.49 14.50 -16.83
CA PRO A 217 14.91 14.38 -17.13
C PRO A 217 15.80 14.64 -15.91
N VAL A 218 16.94 13.95 -15.82
CA VAL A 218 17.87 14.04 -14.67
C VAL A 218 18.60 15.39 -14.57
N ASP A 219 18.66 16.15 -15.65
CA ASP A 219 19.39 17.41 -15.81
C ASP A 219 18.51 18.65 -15.59
N VAL A 220 17.29 18.47 -15.05
CA VAL A 220 16.39 19.57 -14.65
C VAL A 220 16.63 20.06 -13.22
N ASN A 221 17.76 19.68 -12.62
CA ASN A 221 18.14 19.99 -11.24
C ASN A 221 17.13 19.53 -10.18
N LEU A 222 16.48 18.39 -10.43
CA LEU A 222 15.61 17.69 -9.48
C LEU A 222 16.22 16.31 -9.15
N LYS A 223 16.09 15.88 -7.90
CA LYS A 223 16.49 14.53 -7.48
C LYS A 223 15.43 13.50 -7.88
N ILE A 224 15.79 12.22 -7.81
CA ILE A 224 14.86 11.08 -7.81
C ILE A 224 13.89 11.01 -9.01
N THR A 225 14.36 11.47 -10.17
CA THR A 225 13.52 11.70 -11.37
C THR A 225 12.98 10.41 -12.00
N VAL A 226 13.71 9.31 -11.89
CA VAL A 226 13.28 7.99 -12.40
C VAL A 226 12.15 7.46 -11.53
N SER A 227 12.32 7.43 -10.19
CA SER A 227 11.26 7.01 -9.25
C SER A 227 9.99 7.85 -9.42
N ARG A 228 10.11 9.18 -9.51
CA ARG A 228 8.97 10.07 -9.78
C ARG A 228 8.27 9.74 -11.10
N THR A 229 9.04 9.50 -12.16
CA THR A 229 8.46 9.14 -13.46
C THR A 229 7.69 7.83 -13.37
N LEU A 230 8.27 6.80 -12.74
CA LEU A 230 7.64 5.48 -12.62
C LEU A 230 6.36 5.51 -11.77
N GLU A 231 6.36 6.26 -10.67
CA GLU A 231 5.15 6.46 -9.87
C GLU A 231 4.09 7.24 -10.64
N TYR A 232 4.43 8.34 -11.32
CA TYR A 232 3.45 9.08 -12.12
C TYR A 232 2.83 8.23 -13.23
N VAL A 233 3.61 7.34 -13.84
CA VAL A 233 3.09 6.38 -14.82
C VAL A 233 2.04 5.46 -14.19
N TYR A 234 2.27 5.01 -12.96
CA TYR A 234 1.28 4.21 -12.25
C TYR A 234 0.07 5.02 -11.80
N ASN A 235 0.29 6.24 -11.29
CA ASN A 235 -0.78 7.17 -10.93
C ASN A 235 -1.64 7.53 -12.15
N ASP A 236 -1.06 7.65 -13.35
CA ASP A 236 -1.79 7.84 -14.61
C ASP A 236 -2.60 6.61 -15.01
N PHE A 237 -2.12 5.39 -14.73
CA PHE A 237 -2.95 4.20 -14.88
C PHE A 237 -4.16 4.23 -13.93
N CYS A 238 -3.98 4.65 -12.68
CA CYS A 238 -5.07 4.83 -11.71
C CYS A 238 -6.06 5.91 -12.16
N ALA A 239 -5.56 7.04 -12.68
CA ALA A 239 -6.40 8.08 -13.29
C ALA A 239 -7.17 7.55 -14.51
N TRP A 240 -6.56 6.71 -15.36
CA TRP A 240 -7.22 6.05 -16.48
C TRP A 240 -8.37 5.14 -16.03
N GLN A 241 -8.21 4.41 -14.93
CA GLN A 241 -9.26 3.54 -14.38
C GLN A 241 -10.52 4.35 -14.02
N LEU A 242 -10.36 5.50 -13.39
CA LEU A 242 -11.46 6.43 -13.07
C LEU A 242 -12.00 7.15 -14.32
N ALA A 243 -11.12 7.59 -15.23
CA ALA A 243 -11.48 8.29 -16.46
C ALA A 243 -12.42 7.48 -17.35
N LYS A 244 -12.28 6.14 -17.37
CA LYS A 244 -13.22 5.27 -18.11
C LYS A 244 -14.69 5.47 -17.72
N ARG A 245 -14.96 5.91 -16.49
CA ARG A 245 -16.32 6.15 -15.99
C ARG A 245 -16.69 7.62 -15.94
N PHE A 246 -15.76 8.49 -15.55
CA PHE A 246 -16.03 9.89 -15.21
C PHE A 246 -15.35 10.90 -16.14
N GLY A 247 -14.38 10.45 -16.94
CA GLY A 247 -13.66 11.27 -17.91
C GLY A 247 -14.30 11.30 -19.28
N ASN A 248 -13.75 12.15 -20.14
CA ASN A 248 -14.08 12.18 -21.57
C ASN A 248 -13.10 11.31 -22.37
N LYS A 249 -13.27 11.24 -23.70
CA LYS A 249 -12.39 10.45 -24.57
C LYS A 249 -10.93 10.92 -24.53
N GLU A 250 -10.70 12.23 -24.45
CA GLU A 250 -9.37 12.85 -24.41
C GLU A 250 -8.64 12.44 -23.13
N ASP A 251 -9.32 12.47 -21.98
CA ASP A 251 -8.78 12.04 -20.70
C ASP A 251 -8.44 10.55 -20.71
N ILE A 252 -9.32 9.71 -21.24
CA ILE A 252 -9.09 8.27 -21.36
C ILE A 252 -7.85 8.00 -22.22
N ASP A 253 -7.71 8.66 -23.36
CA ASP A 253 -6.57 8.48 -24.25
C ASP A 253 -5.27 9.01 -23.65
N LEU A 254 -5.33 10.19 -23.02
CA LEU A 254 -4.20 10.83 -22.36
C LEU A 254 -3.62 9.90 -21.28
N PHE A 255 -4.44 9.52 -20.30
CA PHE A 255 -3.97 8.72 -19.17
C PHE A 255 -3.53 7.32 -19.62
N LYS A 256 -4.23 6.70 -20.57
CA LYS A 256 -3.81 5.43 -21.18
C LYS A 256 -2.43 5.55 -21.82
N GLN A 257 -2.17 6.61 -22.58
CA GLN A 257 -0.88 6.82 -23.24
C GLN A 257 0.24 7.00 -22.21
N ARG A 258 0.00 7.82 -21.18
CA ARG A 258 0.98 8.07 -20.12
C ARG A 258 1.33 6.83 -19.31
N SER A 259 0.39 5.90 -19.14
CA SER A 259 0.65 4.60 -18.50
C SER A 259 1.73 3.76 -19.20
N PHE A 260 2.15 4.10 -20.44
CA PHE A 260 3.25 3.42 -21.13
C PHE A 260 4.60 4.13 -21.05
N TRP A 261 4.66 5.31 -20.44
CA TRP A 261 5.87 6.14 -20.45
C TRP A 261 7.02 5.59 -19.60
N TYR A 262 6.80 4.57 -18.76
CA TYR A 262 7.89 3.86 -18.07
C TYR A 262 8.92 3.29 -19.06
N LYS A 263 8.46 2.90 -20.28
CA LYS A 263 9.33 2.40 -21.36
C LYS A 263 10.36 3.43 -21.82
N ASN A 264 10.12 4.73 -21.60
CA ASN A 264 11.04 5.78 -21.99
C ASN A 264 12.32 5.80 -21.16
N LEU A 265 12.35 5.15 -19.99
CA LEU A 265 13.52 5.06 -19.13
C LEU A 265 14.22 3.69 -19.22
N TRP A 266 13.78 2.79 -20.10
CA TRP A 266 14.39 1.49 -20.31
C TRP A 266 15.69 1.57 -21.11
N ASP A 267 16.82 1.27 -20.48
CA ASP A 267 18.12 1.14 -21.14
C ASP A 267 18.34 -0.32 -21.56
N ASP A 268 18.14 -0.60 -22.85
CA ASP A 268 18.23 -1.96 -23.40
C ASP A 268 19.62 -2.59 -23.23
N SER A 269 20.68 -1.77 -23.19
CA SER A 269 22.05 -2.26 -23.01
C SER A 269 22.31 -2.79 -21.60
N LEU A 270 21.60 -2.24 -20.61
CA LEU A 270 21.71 -2.64 -19.20
C LEU A 270 20.58 -3.57 -18.76
N LYS A 271 19.46 -3.60 -19.51
CA LYS A 271 18.20 -4.23 -19.12
C LYS A 271 17.69 -3.70 -17.77
N LEU A 272 17.85 -2.40 -17.55
CA LEU A 272 17.48 -1.69 -16.33
C LEU A 272 16.85 -0.34 -16.68
N MET A 273 16.05 0.18 -15.75
CA MET A 273 15.63 1.58 -15.81
C MET A 273 16.81 2.50 -15.51
N ARG A 274 16.93 3.59 -16.26
CA ARG A 274 18.01 4.57 -16.15
C ARG A 274 17.49 5.96 -16.49
N GLY A 275 17.97 6.98 -15.79
CA GLY A 275 17.61 8.35 -16.07
C GLY A 275 18.15 8.84 -17.42
N LYS A 276 17.35 9.68 -18.07
CA LYS A 276 17.68 10.37 -19.33
C LYS A 276 17.75 11.88 -19.12
N LYS A 277 18.55 12.54 -19.93
CA LYS A 277 18.64 14.01 -20.02
C LYS A 277 17.58 14.58 -20.95
N MET A 278 17.44 15.91 -20.97
CA MET A 278 16.51 16.61 -21.87
C MET A 278 16.83 16.39 -23.35
N ASP A 279 18.10 16.16 -23.71
CA ASP A 279 18.54 15.85 -25.07
C ASP A 279 18.31 14.38 -25.48
N GLY A 280 17.77 13.56 -24.57
CA GLY A 280 17.51 12.13 -24.78
C GLY A 280 18.69 11.21 -24.46
N SER A 281 19.88 11.75 -24.17
CA SER A 281 21.04 10.96 -23.80
C SER A 281 20.89 10.35 -22.39
N TRP A 282 21.49 9.19 -22.18
CA TRP A 282 21.50 8.52 -20.88
C TRP A 282 22.32 9.30 -19.85
N PHE A 283 21.92 9.25 -18.58
CA PHE A 283 22.72 9.77 -17.47
C PHE A 283 24.03 8.97 -17.35
N THR A 284 25.18 9.63 -17.47
CA THR A 284 26.50 8.99 -17.34
C THR A 284 27.44 9.85 -16.47
N PRO A 285 28.36 9.23 -15.69
CA PRO A 285 28.47 7.79 -15.44
C PRO A 285 27.28 7.26 -14.61
N PHE A 286 26.88 6.00 -14.85
CA PHE A 286 25.77 5.36 -14.15
C PHE A 286 26.24 4.15 -13.37
N ASN A 287 25.85 4.06 -12.11
CA ASN A 287 26.06 2.91 -11.26
C ASN A 287 24.68 2.35 -10.84
N PRO A 288 24.30 1.13 -11.26
CA PRO A 288 22.99 0.56 -10.98
C PRO A 288 22.76 0.20 -9.50
N ASP A 289 23.83 0.09 -8.70
CA ASP A 289 23.79 -0.17 -7.26
C ASP A 289 23.71 1.10 -6.41
N LYS A 290 23.88 2.28 -7.03
CA LYS A 290 23.88 3.55 -6.29
C LYS A 290 22.45 3.97 -5.94
N SER A 291 22.13 3.90 -4.65
CA SER A 291 20.82 4.21 -4.06
C SER A 291 20.80 5.51 -3.21
N GLU A 292 19.57 5.95 -2.91
CA GLU A 292 19.08 6.77 -1.78
C GLU A 292 18.85 8.27 -1.95
N THR A 293 19.73 9.07 -2.59
CA THR A 293 19.43 10.53 -2.79
C THR A 293 20.04 11.13 -4.07
N GLY A 294 20.18 10.32 -5.11
CA GLY A 294 20.75 10.70 -6.40
C GLY A 294 19.74 11.31 -7.40
N PRO A 295 20.17 11.61 -8.64
CA PRO A 295 19.28 12.13 -9.67
C PRO A 295 18.23 11.11 -10.17
N ASN A 296 18.44 9.81 -9.91
CA ASN A 296 17.61 8.73 -10.45
C ASN A 296 16.56 8.23 -9.45
N PHE A 297 16.99 7.60 -8.35
CA PHE A 297 16.13 6.76 -7.53
C PHE A 297 15.98 7.30 -6.10
N TYR A 298 14.77 7.13 -5.55
CA TYR A 298 14.41 7.36 -4.15
C TYR A 298 14.44 6.03 -3.39
N GLU A 299 15.08 5.99 -2.22
CA GLU A 299 15.06 4.84 -1.28
C GLU A 299 15.19 3.47 -1.97
N GLY A 300 16.13 3.37 -2.90
CA GLY A 300 16.30 2.20 -3.74
C GLY A 300 17.20 2.50 -4.93
N HIS A 301 17.45 1.48 -5.74
CA HIS A 301 18.36 1.57 -6.87
C HIS A 301 17.75 0.90 -8.12
N ALA A 302 18.55 0.72 -9.18
CA ALA A 302 18.03 0.27 -10.47
C ALA A 302 17.38 -1.11 -10.39
N TYR A 303 17.95 -2.05 -9.62
CA TYR A 303 17.40 -3.39 -9.45
C TYR A 303 16.10 -3.42 -8.62
N THR A 304 15.78 -2.36 -7.90
CA THR A 304 14.49 -2.19 -7.23
C THR A 304 13.47 -1.62 -8.21
N TRP A 305 13.75 -0.43 -8.73
CA TRP A 305 12.79 0.38 -9.49
C TRP A 305 12.54 -0.12 -10.92
N THR A 306 13.40 -0.98 -11.47
CA THR A 306 13.19 -1.53 -12.83
C THR A 306 11.86 -2.29 -12.96
N TYR A 307 11.35 -2.79 -11.85
CA TYR A 307 10.16 -3.62 -11.80
C TYR A 307 8.87 -2.85 -11.43
N SER A 308 8.96 -1.53 -11.27
CA SER A 308 7.85 -0.66 -10.83
C SER A 308 6.91 -0.27 -11.98
N ALA A 309 6.26 -1.27 -12.60
CA ALA A 309 5.13 -1.07 -13.50
C ALA A 309 4.02 -2.11 -13.21
N PRO A 310 3.40 -2.05 -12.01
CA PRO A 310 2.44 -3.05 -11.55
C PRO A 310 1.20 -3.22 -12.44
N HIS A 311 0.83 -2.20 -13.20
CA HIS A 311 -0.26 -2.25 -14.19
C HIS A 311 0.13 -2.96 -15.49
N ASP A 312 1.42 -3.13 -15.78
CA ASP A 312 1.90 -3.63 -17.06
C ASP A 312 3.12 -4.57 -16.98
N VAL A 313 3.06 -5.54 -16.07
CA VAL A 313 4.13 -6.54 -15.90
C VAL A 313 4.40 -7.34 -17.18
N GLN A 314 3.38 -7.64 -18.00
CA GLN A 314 3.59 -8.23 -19.31
C GLN A 314 4.40 -7.32 -20.25
N GLY A 315 4.17 -6.00 -20.21
CA GLY A 315 4.97 -5.04 -20.95
C GLY A 315 6.41 -4.97 -20.45
N LEU A 316 6.66 -5.15 -19.15
CA LEU A 316 8.03 -5.34 -18.62
C LEU A 316 8.66 -6.62 -19.17
N ILE A 317 7.95 -7.75 -19.16
CA ILE A 317 8.45 -9.02 -19.72
C ILE A 317 8.84 -8.86 -21.19
N GLU A 318 8.06 -8.10 -21.98
CA GLU A 318 8.40 -7.78 -23.38
C GLU A 318 9.70 -6.98 -23.50
N LEU A 319 10.00 -6.04 -22.59
CA LEU A 319 11.28 -5.31 -22.57
C LEU A 319 12.49 -6.22 -22.28
N PHE A 320 12.31 -7.22 -21.42
CA PHE A 320 13.35 -8.24 -21.18
C PHE A 320 13.49 -9.24 -22.33
N GLY A 321 12.57 -9.24 -23.30
CA GLY A 321 12.59 -10.07 -24.51
C GLY A 321 12.01 -11.47 -24.34
N SER A 322 11.98 -12.02 -23.13
CA SER A 322 11.30 -13.30 -22.83
C SER A 322 10.95 -13.45 -21.35
N LYS A 323 10.06 -14.40 -21.03
CA LYS A 323 9.74 -14.76 -19.64
C LYS A 323 10.96 -15.29 -18.90
N GLU A 324 11.79 -16.08 -19.57
CA GLU A 324 13.00 -16.68 -19.00
C GLU A 324 14.04 -15.60 -18.67
N ALA A 325 14.22 -14.62 -19.56
CA ALA A 325 15.11 -13.48 -19.33
C ALA A 325 14.62 -12.62 -18.16
N PHE A 326 13.30 -12.33 -18.11
CA PHE A 326 12.68 -11.63 -16.99
C PHE A 326 12.90 -12.37 -15.67
N VAL A 327 12.60 -13.68 -15.61
CA VAL A 327 12.77 -14.50 -14.40
C VAL A 327 14.23 -14.53 -13.95
N LYS A 328 15.18 -14.69 -14.88
CA LYS A 328 16.60 -14.69 -14.55
C LYS A 328 17.03 -13.36 -13.93
N SER A 329 16.60 -12.24 -14.50
CA SER A 329 16.91 -10.90 -13.98
C SER A 329 16.25 -10.65 -12.63
N LEU A 330 14.95 -10.94 -12.50
CA LEU A 330 14.20 -10.76 -11.27
C LEU A 330 14.73 -11.64 -10.14
N ASN A 331 15.09 -12.90 -10.41
CA ASN A 331 15.69 -13.79 -9.43
C ASN A 331 17.02 -13.24 -8.90
N LYS A 332 17.88 -12.71 -9.79
CA LYS A 332 19.13 -12.06 -9.37
C LYS A 332 18.84 -10.81 -8.53
N ALA A 333 17.96 -9.93 -9.01
CA ALA A 333 17.58 -8.72 -8.28
C ALA A 333 17.05 -9.04 -6.88
N VAL A 334 16.17 -10.05 -6.78
CA VAL A 334 15.59 -10.45 -5.50
C VAL A 334 16.62 -11.11 -4.58
N SER A 335 17.48 -11.97 -5.12
CA SER A 335 18.48 -12.69 -4.30
C SER A 335 19.56 -11.76 -3.75
N ASP A 336 19.95 -10.75 -4.52
CA ASP A 336 21.10 -9.91 -4.20
C ASP A 336 20.71 -8.58 -3.53
N HIS A 337 19.48 -8.10 -3.74
CA HIS A 337 19.09 -6.73 -3.39
C HIS A 337 17.72 -6.57 -2.75
N TYR A 338 16.94 -7.64 -2.58
CA TYR A 338 15.59 -7.51 -2.03
C TYR A 338 15.60 -7.08 -0.57
N GLN A 339 14.78 -6.08 -0.26
CA GLN A 339 14.54 -5.61 1.10
C GLN A 339 13.03 -5.68 1.36
N ALA A 340 12.60 -6.61 2.23
CA ALA A 340 11.18 -6.85 2.50
C ALA A 340 10.45 -5.66 3.15
N PHE A 341 11.22 -4.71 3.67
CA PHE A 341 10.80 -3.57 4.47
C PHE A 341 10.89 -2.25 3.74
N ASN A 342 11.24 -2.30 2.46
CA ASN A 342 11.37 -1.12 1.63
C ASN A 342 10.24 -1.13 0.59
N GLU A 343 9.45 -0.08 0.58
CA GLU A 343 8.16 0.06 -0.10
C GLU A 343 8.22 -0.26 -1.61
N PRO A 344 9.23 0.18 -2.38
CA PRO A 344 9.32 -0.12 -3.80
C PRO A 344 9.56 -1.62 -4.08
N CYS A 345 10.10 -2.35 -3.11
CA CYS A 345 10.37 -3.78 -3.23
C CYS A 345 9.12 -4.63 -2.97
N MET A 346 8.13 -4.15 -2.23
CA MET A 346 7.07 -4.99 -1.64
C MET A 346 6.32 -5.90 -2.63
N LEU A 347 6.09 -5.44 -3.87
CA LEU A 347 5.46 -6.23 -4.93
C LEU A 347 6.45 -7.13 -5.69
N GLN A 348 7.75 -6.83 -5.65
CA GLN A 348 8.78 -7.41 -6.52
C GLN A 348 8.81 -8.94 -6.49
N VAL A 349 8.72 -9.55 -5.30
CA VAL A 349 8.70 -11.02 -5.13
C VAL A 349 7.44 -11.69 -5.69
N TYR A 350 6.36 -10.94 -5.91
CA TYR A 350 5.11 -11.43 -6.49
C TYR A 350 5.11 -11.40 -8.02
N LEU A 351 6.06 -10.70 -8.65
CA LEU A 351 6.08 -10.52 -10.10
C LEU A 351 6.40 -11.81 -10.88
N PHE A 352 7.00 -12.82 -10.24
CA PHE A 352 7.24 -14.12 -10.87
C PHE A 352 5.94 -14.81 -11.34
N VAL A 353 4.80 -14.49 -10.72
CA VAL A 353 3.49 -15.01 -11.12
C VAL A 353 3.13 -14.61 -12.55
N TRP A 354 3.46 -13.40 -13.01
CA TRP A 354 3.24 -13.01 -14.41
C TRP A 354 4.14 -13.74 -15.40
N ALA A 355 5.27 -14.28 -14.93
CA ALA A 355 6.18 -15.08 -15.75
C ALA A 355 5.90 -16.59 -15.66
N GLY A 356 4.81 -17.01 -15.01
CA GLY A 356 4.45 -18.42 -14.84
C GLY A 356 5.33 -19.17 -13.83
N ARG A 357 5.94 -18.45 -12.88
CA ARG A 357 6.82 -18.99 -11.83
C ARG A 357 6.32 -18.70 -10.41
N PRO A 358 5.07 -19.09 -10.06
CA PRO A 358 4.53 -18.88 -8.72
C PRO A 358 5.33 -19.61 -7.62
N ASP A 359 6.06 -20.66 -7.97
CA ASP A 359 6.99 -21.35 -7.08
C ASP A 359 8.10 -20.42 -6.55
N LEU A 360 8.62 -19.52 -7.38
CA LEU A 360 9.62 -18.53 -6.94
C LEU A 360 9.01 -17.48 -6.02
N THR A 361 7.78 -17.02 -6.30
CA THR A 361 7.05 -16.15 -5.37
C THR A 361 6.85 -16.85 -4.02
N GLN A 362 6.40 -18.10 -4.01
CA GLN A 362 6.21 -18.88 -2.77
C GLN A 362 7.51 -18.99 -1.97
N LYS A 363 8.63 -19.29 -2.64
CA LYS A 363 9.96 -19.35 -2.03
C LYS A 363 10.37 -18.02 -1.40
N PHE A 364 10.43 -16.94 -2.18
CA PHE A 364 11.00 -15.67 -1.72
C PHE A 364 10.12 -14.96 -0.69
N VAL A 365 8.79 -15.04 -0.82
CA VAL A 365 7.87 -14.50 0.20
C VAL A 365 8.06 -15.24 1.52
N ARG A 366 8.15 -16.57 1.49
CA ARG A 366 8.32 -17.37 2.70
C ARG A 366 9.67 -17.09 3.36
N GLN A 367 10.74 -17.03 2.57
CA GLN A 367 12.06 -16.65 3.05
C GLN A 367 12.04 -15.27 3.73
N ALA A 368 11.52 -14.25 3.03
CA ALA A 368 11.50 -12.88 3.52
C ALA A 368 10.70 -12.73 4.83
N THR A 369 9.55 -13.38 4.96
CA THR A 369 8.75 -13.31 6.21
C THR A 369 9.40 -14.02 7.40
N VAL A 370 10.27 -15.01 7.16
CA VAL A 370 10.95 -15.76 8.24
C VAL A 370 12.24 -15.07 8.66
N GLU A 371 13.00 -14.53 7.72
CA GLU A 371 14.31 -13.93 7.98
C GLU A 371 14.22 -12.53 8.60
N ASN A 372 13.18 -11.76 8.27
CA ASN A 372 13.13 -10.34 8.58
C ASN A 372 12.24 -9.98 9.78
N PHE A 373 11.41 -10.90 10.29
CA PHE A 373 10.42 -10.58 11.31
C PHE A 373 10.54 -11.48 12.54
N THR A 374 10.60 -10.87 13.73
CA THR A 374 10.69 -11.59 15.01
C THR A 374 9.72 -10.97 16.03
N ASP A 375 9.59 -11.61 17.19
CA ASP A 375 8.81 -11.12 18.33
C ASP A 375 9.67 -10.37 19.38
N SER A 376 10.89 -9.95 19.00
CA SER A 376 11.75 -9.11 19.85
C SER A 376 11.42 -7.62 19.71
N ASN A 377 11.98 -6.79 20.59
CA ASN A 377 11.77 -5.33 20.58
C ASN A 377 12.26 -4.65 19.29
N ASP A 378 13.23 -5.26 18.60
CA ASP A 378 13.79 -4.89 17.30
C ASP A 378 13.27 -5.82 16.18
N GLY A 379 12.09 -6.40 16.36
CA GLY A 379 11.57 -7.45 15.48
C GLY A 379 11.07 -6.99 14.11
N LEU A 380 11.12 -5.69 13.81
CA LEU A 380 10.93 -5.15 12.48
C LEU A 380 12.29 -4.92 11.81
N PRO A 381 12.43 -5.25 10.53
CA PRO A 381 13.69 -5.13 9.78
C PRO A 381 14.06 -3.69 9.38
N GLY A 382 13.18 -2.72 9.65
CA GLY A 382 13.30 -1.32 9.25
C GLY A 382 12.15 -0.50 9.84
N ASN A 383 11.87 0.66 9.24
CA ASN A 383 10.72 1.46 9.60
C ASN A 383 9.42 0.68 9.33
N ASP A 384 8.41 0.90 10.17
CA ASP A 384 7.09 0.29 9.95
C ASP A 384 6.22 1.09 8.97
N ASP A 385 6.54 2.37 8.81
CA ASP A 385 5.95 3.30 7.84
C ASP A 385 4.42 3.29 7.87
N SER A 386 3.88 3.67 9.03
CA SER A 386 2.44 3.71 9.30
C SER A 386 1.76 2.34 9.13
N GLY A 387 2.46 1.27 9.49
CA GLY A 387 1.96 -0.10 9.40
C GLY A 387 2.13 -0.74 8.02
N THR A 388 2.82 -0.10 7.08
CA THR A 388 3.02 -0.61 5.72
C THR A 388 3.83 -1.89 5.69
N THR A 389 4.96 -1.93 6.41
CA THR A 389 5.80 -3.14 6.55
C THR A 389 5.07 -4.23 7.35
N SER A 390 4.39 -3.86 8.42
CA SER A 390 3.51 -4.77 9.17
C SER A 390 2.40 -5.38 8.30
N ALA A 391 1.70 -4.58 7.49
CA ALA A 391 0.65 -5.08 6.60
C ALA A 391 1.22 -5.96 5.48
N TRP A 392 2.42 -5.66 4.97
CA TRP A 392 3.12 -6.55 4.04
C TRP A 392 3.33 -7.95 4.64
N TYR A 393 3.77 -8.02 5.90
CA TYR A 393 3.91 -9.28 6.62
C TYR A 393 2.58 -10.02 6.73
N LEU A 394 1.50 -9.34 7.13
CA LEU A 394 0.16 -9.95 7.25
C LEU A 394 -0.27 -10.60 5.95
N TRP A 395 -0.29 -9.83 4.85
CA TRP A 395 -0.64 -10.32 3.52
C TRP A 395 0.18 -11.55 3.15
N SER A 396 1.51 -11.44 3.28
CA SER A 396 2.45 -12.51 2.96
C SER A 396 2.21 -13.78 3.77
N ARG A 397 1.90 -13.67 5.07
CA ARG A 397 1.61 -14.82 5.95
C ARG A 397 0.24 -15.45 5.70
N MET A 398 -0.77 -14.65 5.34
CA MET A 398 -2.07 -15.13 4.87
C MET A 398 -1.95 -15.84 3.51
N GLY A 399 -0.85 -15.60 2.78
CA GLY A 399 -0.57 -16.21 1.49
C GLY A 399 -1.20 -15.49 0.31
N ILE A 400 -1.63 -14.25 0.49
CA ILE A 400 -2.27 -13.44 -0.56
C ILE A 400 -1.75 -12.00 -0.49
N PHE A 401 -1.55 -11.34 -1.63
CA PHE A 401 -1.00 -9.98 -1.68
C PHE A 401 -1.78 -9.08 -2.66
N PRO A 402 -2.22 -7.89 -2.25
CA PRO A 402 -2.98 -6.99 -3.09
C PRO A 402 -2.09 -6.28 -4.13
N VAL A 403 -2.64 -6.03 -5.31
CA VAL A 403 -2.05 -5.09 -6.28
C VAL A 403 -2.90 -3.81 -6.26
N ALA A 404 -2.60 -2.93 -5.31
CA ALA A 404 -3.39 -1.74 -5.00
C ALA A 404 -3.64 -0.86 -6.23
N GLY A 405 -4.88 -0.48 -6.52
CA GLY A 405 -5.29 0.24 -7.74
C GLY A 405 -5.87 -0.68 -8.82
N GLN A 406 -5.86 -1.99 -8.58
CA GLN A 406 -6.36 -3.03 -9.47
C GLN A 406 -7.29 -3.99 -8.71
N ASN A 407 -8.24 -4.57 -9.43
CA ASN A 407 -9.09 -5.65 -8.92
C ASN A 407 -8.32 -6.98 -8.96
N LEU A 408 -7.18 -7.05 -8.25
CA LEU A 408 -6.21 -8.13 -8.37
C LEU A 408 -5.49 -8.41 -7.04
N TYR A 409 -5.41 -9.69 -6.71
CA TYR A 409 -4.60 -10.24 -5.63
C TYR A 409 -3.74 -11.38 -6.18
N ILE A 410 -2.50 -11.49 -5.70
CA ILE A 410 -1.55 -12.55 -6.05
C ILE A 410 -1.49 -13.57 -4.92
N ILE A 411 -1.47 -14.84 -5.25
CA ILE A 411 -1.32 -15.92 -4.28
C ILE A 411 0.18 -16.18 -4.05
N GLY A 412 0.60 -16.00 -2.81
CA GLY A 412 1.95 -16.30 -2.33
C GLY A 412 2.03 -17.69 -1.71
N SER A 413 2.55 -17.78 -0.48
CA SER A 413 2.70 -19.03 0.29
C SER A 413 1.98 -18.90 1.64
N PRO A 414 0.74 -19.41 1.77
CA PRO A 414 0.02 -19.36 3.05
C PRO A 414 0.77 -20.15 4.11
N SER A 415 0.74 -19.62 5.33
CA SER A 415 1.67 -20.05 6.38
C SER A 415 1.04 -20.54 7.67
N SER A 416 -0.24 -20.23 7.86
CA SER A 416 -1.09 -20.74 8.92
C SER A 416 -1.95 -21.88 8.35
N PRO A 417 -2.19 -22.96 9.12
CA PRO A 417 -3.14 -24.00 8.73
C PRO A 417 -4.52 -23.46 8.35
N GLU A 418 -5.02 -22.43 9.04
CA GLU A 418 -6.28 -21.78 8.70
C GLU A 418 -6.24 -20.29 9.05
N THR A 419 -6.63 -19.45 8.09
CA THR A 419 -6.86 -18.02 8.27
C THR A 419 -8.30 -17.70 7.89
N ILE A 420 -9.00 -16.94 8.73
CA ILE A 420 -10.36 -16.45 8.47
C ILE A 420 -10.31 -14.93 8.45
N ILE A 421 -10.76 -14.33 7.36
CA ILE A 421 -10.92 -12.89 7.24
C ILE A 421 -12.41 -12.58 7.28
N HIS A 422 -12.85 -11.88 8.31
CA HIS A 422 -14.24 -11.49 8.51
C HIS A 422 -14.50 -10.16 7.80
N LEU A 423 -15.26 -10.23 6.71
CA LEU A 423 -15.63 -9.04 5.94
C LEU A 423 -16.73 -8.26 6.68
N GLU A 424 -16.77 -6.94 6.48
CA GLU A 424 -17.84 -6.10 7.06
C GLU A 424 -19.25 -6.47 6.58
N SER A 425 -19.37 -7.18 5.46
CA SER A 425 -20.63 -7.74 4.96
C SER A 425 -21.18 -8.88 5.83
N GLY A 426 -20.42 -9.36 6.83
CA GLY A 426 -20.73 -10.54 7.63
C GLY A 426 -20.44 -11.87 6.92
N LYS A 427 -19.66 -11.82 5.83
CA LYS A 427 -19.16 -12.98 5.10
C LYS A 427 -17.70 -13.22 5.44
N ASP A 428 -17.25 -14.46 5.26
CA ASP A 428 -15.88 -14.84 5.56
C ASP A 428 -15.11 -15.23 4.30
N VAL A 429 -13.83 -14.85 4.27
CA VAL A 429 -12.84 -15.44 3.38
C VAL A 429 -12.00 -16.41 4.21
N VAL A 430 -12.15 -17.70 3.95
CA VAL A 430 -11.44 -18.76 4.66
C VAL A 430 -10.31 -19.28 3.78
N ILE A 431 -9.09 -19.26 4.29
CA ILE A 431 -7.90 -19.79 3.64
C ILE A 431 -7.39 -20.95 4.49
N THR A 432 -7.53 -22.18 3.98
CA THR A 432 -6.99 -23.38 4.62
C THR A 432 -5.74 -23.84 3.87
N ALA A 433 -4.62 -24.00 4.56
CA ALA A 433 -3.36 -24.48 4.00
C ALA A 433 -3.00 -25.84 4.61
N LYS A 434 -3.53 -26.91 4.01
CA LYS A 434 -3.30 -28.28 4.46
C LYS A 434 -1.82 -28.62 4.31
N ASN A 435 -1.23 -29.19 5.36
CA ASN A 435 0.19 -29.55 5.47
C ASN A 435 1.17 -28.36 5.47
N ALA A 436 0.73 -27.10 5.62
CA ALA A 436 1.65 -25.97 5.72
C ALA A 436 2.61 -26.16 6.91
N SER A 437 3.92 -26.05 6.67
CA SER A 437 4.96 -26.14 7.71
C SER A 437 6.15 -25.22 7.38
N ALA A 438 7.24 -25.33 8.14
CA ALA A 438 8.48 -24.63 7.78
C ALA A 438 9.07 -25.17 6.46
N GLU A 439 8.89 -26.48 6.22
CA GLU A 439 9.38 -27.21 5.04
C GLU A 439 8.38 -27.16 3.89
N ASN A 440 7.08 -27.33 4.17
CA ASN A 440 6.03 -27.38 3.16
C ASN A 440 5.55 -25.97 2.80
N ILE A 441 6.28 -25.32 1.90
CA ILE A 441 6.03 -23.93 1.51
C ILE A 441 5.37 -23.80 0.13
N TYR A 442 5.35 -24.88 -0.66
CA TYR A 442 4.88 -24.85 -2.04
C TYR A 442 3.47 -25.40 -2.19
N ILE A 443 2.62 -24.68 -2.92
CA ILE A 443 1.26 -25.11 -3.25
C ILE A 443 1.33 -26.21 -4.30
N GLN A 444 0.72 -27.36 -4.01
CA GLN A 444 0.62 -28.53 -4.88
C GLN A 444 -0.70 -28.56 -5.65
N SER A 445 -1.77 -28.10 -5.01
CA SER A 445 -3.09 -27.95 -5.62
C SER A 445 -3.92 -26.96 -4.81
N ALA A 446 -4.94 -26.39 -5.46
CA ALA A 446 -5.89 -25.51 -4.79
C ALA A 446 -7.34 -25.80 -5.20
N LYS A 447 -8.27 -25.48 -4.30
CA LYS A 447 -9.69 -25.31 -4.62
C LYS A 447 -10.14 -23.91 -4.21
N LEU A 448 -11.08 -23.37 -4.97
CA LEU A 448 -11.86 -22.19 -4.62
C LEU A 448 -13.33 -22.59 -4.59
N ASN A 449 -13.97 -22.46 -3.43
CA ASN A 449 -15.37 -22.84 -3.20
C ASN A 449 -15.65 -24.30 -3.65
N GLY A 450 -14.74 -25.21 -3.28
CA GLY A 450 -14.82 -26.64 -3.60
C GLY A 450 -14.45 -27.02 -5.04
N LYS A 451 -14.23 -26.06 -5.94
CA LYS A 451 -13.88 -26.30 -7.35
C LYS A 451 -12.37 -26.19 -7.55
N LYS A 452 -11.81 -27.04 -8.43
CA LYS A 452 -10.39 -27.00 -8.79
C LYS A 452 -9.98 -25.57 -9.20
N TYR A 453 -8.87 -25.09 -8.66
CA TYR A 453 -8.36 -23.75 -8.91
C TYR A 453 -6.87 -23.83 -9.27
N ASP A 454 -6.51 -23.44 -10.49
CA ASP A 454 -5.15 -23.53 -11.04
C ASP A 454 -4.58 -22.15 -11.45
N LYS A 455 -4.99 -21.08 -10.76
CA LYS A 455 -4.47 -19.72 -10.98
C LYS A 455 -3.75 -19.24 -9.72
N ALA A 456 -2.58 -18.61 -9.87
CA ALA A 456 -1.85 -18.01 -8.75
C ALA A 456 -2.27 -16.55 -8.45
N PHE A 457 -3.50 -16.20 -8.80
CA PHE A 457 -4.07 -14.86 -8.59
C PHE A 457 -5.59 -14.97 -8.55
N PHE A 458 -6.27 -13.97 -8.00
CA PHE A 458 -7.73 -13.85 -7.98
C PHE A 458 -8.13 -12.38 -7.92
N THR A 459 -9.43 -12.09 -7.96
CA THR A 459 -9.99 -10.73 -7.93
C THR A 459 -10.75 -10.46 -6.64
N HIS A 460 -10.97 -9.20 -6.30
CA HIS A 460 -11.84 -8.83 -5.18
C HIS A 460 -13.26 -9.38 -5.34
N ASP A 461 -13.77 -9.43 -6.58
CA ASP A 461 -15.08 -10.00 -6.89
C ASP A 461 -15.18 -11.49 -6.55
N ASP A 462 -14.06 -12.22 -6.55
CA ASP A 462 -14.02 -13.65 -6.16
C ASP A 462 -14.21 -13.84 -4.64
N ILE A 463 -13.97 -12.81 -3.82
CA ILE A 463 -13.93 -12.93 -2.35
C ILE A 463 -14.96 -12.06 -1.61
N VAL A 464 -15.45 -10.97 -2.21
CA VAL A 464 -16.30 -9.96 -1.52
C VAL A 464 -17.63 -10.54 -0.99
N ASN A 465 -18.11 -11.64 -1.56
CA ASN A 465 -19.33 -12.34 -1.13
C ASN A 465 -19.05 -13.56 -0.23
N GLY A 466 -17.83 -13.67 0.28
CA GLY A 466 -17.31 -14.83 0.98
C GLY A 466 -16.70 -15.86 0.04
N ALA A 467 -15.62 -16.50 0.48
CA ALA A 467 -14.87 -17.47 -0.31
C ALA A 467 -14.17 -18.49 0.60
N SER A 468 -13.93 -19.68 0.08
CA SER A 468 -13.09 -20.70 0.72
C SER A 468 -11.99 -21.15 -0.24
N PHE A 469 -10.75 -20.86 0.12
CA PHE A 469 -9.56 -21.39 -0.52
C PHE A 469 -9.06 -22.61 0.26
N GLU A 470 -8.89 -23.73 -0.43
CA GLU A 470 -8.24 -24.92 0.14
C GLU A 470 -6.95 -25.19 -0.62
N PHE A 471 -5.81 -24.94 -0.01
CA PHE A 471 -4.49 -25.25 -0.52
C PHE A 471 -3.98 -26.57 0.06
N VAL A 472 -3.30 -27.36 -0.76
CA VAL A 472 -2.47 -28.49 -0.31
C VAL A 472 -1.01 -28.09 -0.50
N MET A 473 -0.26 -28.06 0.59
CA MET A 473 1.14 -27.65 0.61
C MET A 473 2.08 -28.86 0.52
N GLY A 474 3.30 -28.63 0.04
CA GLY A 474 4.37 -29.63 -0.08
C GLY A 474 5.75 -28.99 -0.06
N ALA A 475 6.79 -29.80 0.15
CA ALA A 475 8.18 -29.35 0.30
C ALA A 475 8.87 -29.03 -1.03
N GLU A 476 8.39 -29.58 -2.14
CA GLU A 476 8.97 -29.39 -3.46
C GLU A 476 8.14 -28.46 -4.33
N ALA A 477 8.81 -27.68 -5.18
CA ALA A 477 8.16 -26.82 -6.15
C ALA A 477 7.25 -27.65 -7.09
N SER A 478 6.06 -27.12 -7.38
CA SER A 478 5.09 -27.75 -8.27
C SER A 478 4.78 -26.87 -9.49
N GLY A 479 4.12 -27.44 -10.51
CA GLY A 479 3.63 -26.69 -11.66
C GLY A 479 2.32 -25.93 -11.42
N TRP A 480 1.78 -25.93 -10.19
CA TRP A 480 0.49 -25.29 -9.89
C TRP A 480 0.54 -23.78 -10.19
N GLY A 481 -0.51 -23.26 -10.82
CA GLY A 481 -0.64 -21.82 -11.11
C GLY A 481 0.25 -21.27 -12.23
N SER A 482 1.06 -22.09 -12.90
CA SER A 482 2.03 -21.65 -13.92
C SER A 482 1.41 -21.31 -15.29
N ASN A 483 0.26 -21.90 -15.61
CA ASN A 483 -0.36 -21.82 -16.95
C ASN A 483 -1.22 -20.56 -17.17
N ALA A 484 -1.57 -19.85 -16.11
CA ALA A 484 -2.40 -18.64 -16.19
C ALA A 484 -1.69 -17.48 -15.49
N THR A 485 -1.56 -16.36 -16.18
CA THR A 485 -0.91 -15.16 -15.67
C THR A 485 -1.95 -14.06 -15.45
N PRO A 486 -1.76 -13.16 -14.47
CA PRO A 486 -2.66 -12.04 -14.28
C PRO A 486 -2.66 -11.13 -15.51
N ALA A 487 -3.74 -10.36 -15.67
CA ALA A 487 -3.82 -9.41 -16.76
C ALA A 487 -2.81 -8.27 -16.58
N SER A 488 -2.44 -7.63 -17.69
CA SER A 488 -1.57 -6.45 -17.76
C SER A 488 -2.11 -5.52 -18.84
N LEU A 489 -1.86 -4.22 -18.72
CA LEU A 489 -2.39 -3.21 -19.64
C LEU A 489 -2.02 -3.52 -21.11
N THR A 490 -0.79 -3.92 -21.40
CA THR A 490 -0.35 -4.34 -22.75
C THR A 490 -1.22 -5.47 -23.31
N ALA A 491 -1.59 -6.45 -22.49
CA ALA A 491 -2.43 -7.56 -22.92
C ALA A 491 -3.90 -7.16 -23.12
N MET A 492 -4.39 -6.18 -22.37
CA MET A 492 -5.78 -5.68 -22.48
C MET A 492 -6.03 -4.90 -23.76
N ILE A 493 -5.00 -4.27 -24.35
CA ILE A 493 -5.14 -3.44 -25.56
C ILE A 493 -4.91 -4.25 -26.85
N LYS A 494 -4.19 -5.36 -26.78
CA LYS A 494 -3.99 -6.28 -27.92
C LYS A 494 -5.26 -7.11 -28.23
N LYS A 495 -6.24 -7.14 -27.33
CA LYS A 495 -7.57 -7.74 -27.50
C LYS A 495 -8.57 -6.67 -27.91
#